data_AF-A0A7J9C4Q5-F1
#
_entry.id   AF-A0A7J9C4Q5-F1
#
_cell.length_a   1.000
_cell.length_b   1.000
_cell.length_c   1.000
_cell.angle_alpha   90.00
_cell.angle_beta   90.00
_cell.angle_gamma   90.00
#
_symmetry.space_group_name_H-M   'P 1'
#
loop_
_entity.id
_entity.type
_entity.pdbx_description
1 polymer ?
#
loop_
_entity_poly.entity_id
_entity_poly.type
_entity_poly.pdbx_seq_one_letter_code
_entity_poly.pdbx_strand_id
1 'polypeptide(L)'
;MAAHSACDFGGGKAEKLALAKYRQTIWGGRVLNSQFTDEELRSQGRCPLTPEEIGLLLAALGFDNSTRLYLASHKVYGGEARISTLRELFPLMENKKSLASSEERARIKGKASLLAAVDYYVGMHSDIFVSASPGNMHNALVGHQTFENMKTIRPNMALLGQLFLNKNITWLEFRQAVAEGHQNRQGQLKLRKPKQSIYTYPAPDCMCRA
;
A
#
# COMPACT_ATOMS: atom_id res chain seq x y z
N MET A 1 3.45 4.47 -5.42
CA MET A 1 3.83 4.75 -6.82
C MET A 1 4.64 3.57 -7.34
N ALA A 2 4.19 2.86 -8.38
CA ALA A 2 4.85 1.65 -8.89
C ALA A 2 6.36 1.82 -9.15
N ALA A 3 6.78 2.99 -9.64
CA ALA A 3 8.16 3.28 -10.05
C ALA A 3 9.22 3.30 -8.92
N HIS A 4 8.87 3.12 -7.65
CA HIS A 4 9.86 2.97 -6.58
C HIS A 4 10.51 1.57 -6.52
N SER A 5 9.92 0.59 -7.21
CA SER A 5 10.50 -0.74 -7.40
C SER A 5 11.00 -0.93 -8.84
N ALA A 6 11.80 -1.97 -9.04
CA ALA A 6 12.25 -2.41 -10.36
C ALA A 6 11.21 -3.24 -11.12
N CYS A 7 10.01 -3.44 -10.56
CA CYS A 7 8.99 -4.32 -11.12
C CYS A 7 8.17 -3.67 -12.23
N ASP A 8 7.66 -4.50 -13.12
CA ASP A 8 6.63 -4.18 -14.10
C ASP A 8 5.28 -4.83 -13.66
N PHE A 9 4.18 -4.51 -14.35
CA PHE A 9 2.81 -4.86 -13.93
C PHE A 9 1.92 -5.27 -15.12
N GLY A 10 2.55 -5.83 -16.16
CA GLY A 10 1.86 -6.38 -17.32
C GLY A 10 1.39 -5.35 -18.35
N GLY A 11 1.75 -4.06 -18.22
CA GLY A 11 1.39 -3.01 -19.18
C GLY A 11 2.26 -2.96 -20.44
N GLY A 12 3.07 -4.00 -20.68
CA GLY A 12 3.89 -4.15 -21.88
C GLY A 12 4.96 -3.06 -22.07
N LYS A 13 5.38 -2.83 -23.31
CA LYS A 13 6.47 -1.91 -23.65
C LYS A 13 6.20 -0.46 -23.22
N ALA A 14 4.94 -0.03 -23.30
CA ALA A 14 4.53 1.32 -22.91
C ALA A 14 4.72 1.56 -21.41
N GLU A 15 4.35 0.57 -20.58
CA GLU A 15 4.58 0.63 -19.13
C GLU A 15 6.05 0.64 -18.78
N LYS A 16 6.84 -0.28 -19.36
CA LYS A 16 8.28 -0.36 -19.12
C LYS A 16 8.97 0.98 -19.38
N LEU A 17 8.65 1.63 -20.51
CA LEU A 17 9.22 2.93 -20.87
C LEU A 17 8.77 4.04 -19.90
N ALA A 18 7.50 4.07 -19.51
CA ALA A 18 6.97 5.06 -18.59
C ALA A 18 7.59 4.91 -17.19
N LEU A 19 7.64 3.68 -16.65
CA LEU A 19 8.25 3.38 -15.35
C LEU A 19 9.74 3.69 -15.34
N ALA A 20 10.48 3.36 -16.41
CA ALA A 20 11.89 3.73 -16.55
C ALA A 20 12.08 5.26 -16.47
N LYS A 21 11.25 6.05 -17.16
CA LYS A 21 11.30 7.51 -17.08
C LYS A 21 10.99 8.02 -15.66
N TYR A 22 10.00 7.45 -14.97
CA TYR A 22 9.68 7.83 -13.59
C TYR A 22 10.81 7.48 -12.61
N ARG A 23 11.44 6.30 -12.76
CA ARG A 23 12.63 5.90 -11.98
C ARG A 23 13.77 6.90 -12.14
N GLN A 24 14.03 7.36 -13.36
CA GLN A 24 15.07 8.35 -13.63
C GLN A 24 14.73 9.72 -13.04
N THR A 25 13.52 10.22 -13.28
CA THR A 25 13.11 11.59 -12.91
C THR A 25 12.80 11.78 -11.43
N ILE A 26 12.12 10.81 -10.81
CA ILE A 26 11.65 10.92 -9.41
C ILE A 26 12.68 10.35 -8.44
N TRP A 27 13.35 9.26 -8.83
CA TRP A 27 14.29 8.54 -7.96
C TRP A 27 15.75 8.81 -8.32
N GLY A 28 16.03 9.68 -9.29
CA GLY A 28 17.39 10.03 -9.70
C GLY A 28 18.21 8.81 -10.15
N GLY A 29 17.56 7.79 -10.73
CA GLY A 29 18.22 6.54 -11.13
C GLY A 29 18.65 5.62 -9.98
N ARG A 30 18.24 5.92 -8.73
CA ARG A 30 18.56 5.08 -7.55
C ARG A 30 17.84 3.74 -7.54
N VAL A 31 16.77 3.60 -8.34
CA VAL A 31 16.13 2.30 -8.58
C VAL A 31 16.99 1.57 -9.61
N LEU A 32 17.93 0.77 -9.12
CA LEU A 32 18.82 -0.03 -9.96
C LEU A 32 18.04 -1.02 -10.81
N ASN A 33 18.53 -1.27 -12.02
CA ASN A 33 18.06 -2.40 -12.81
C ASN A 33 18.29 -3.67 -12.00
N SER A 34 17.22 -4.44 -11.82
CA SER A 34 17.30 -5.73 -11.17
C SER A 34 17.90 -6.74 -12.13
N GLN A 35 18.74 -7.63 -11.61
CA GLN A 35 19.16 -8.84 -12.33
C GLN A 35 18.07 -9.93 -12.30
N PHE A 36 17.13 -9.81 -11.36
CA PHE A 36 15.98 -10.71 -11.22
C PHE A 36 14.88 -10.39 -12.22
N THR A 37 14.16 -11.41 -12.68
CA THR A 37 12.92 -11.25 -13.45
C THR A 37 11.82 -10.63 -12.61
N ASP A 38 10.72 -10.23 -13.27
CA ASP A 38 9.59 -9.64 -12.58
C ASP A 38 8.89 -10.66 -11.66
N GLU A 39 8.81 -11.93 -12.10
CA GLU A 39 8.29 -13.04 -11.31
C GLU A 39 9.15 -13.32 -10.07
N GLU A 40 10.47 -13.28 -10.21
CA GLU A 40 11.40 -13.43 -9.08
C GLU A 40 11.26 -12.27 -8.08
N LEU A 41 11.19 -11.04 -8.57
CA LEU A 41 10.95 -9.88 -7.70
C LEU A 41 9.60 -9.99 -6.97
N ARG A 42 8.56 -10.46 -7.67
CA ARG A 42 7.21 -10.59 -7.11
C ARG A 42 7.16 -11.69 -6.06
N SER A 43 7.69 -12.88 -6.35
CA SER A 43 7.77 -14.00 -5.40
C SER A 43 8.58 -13.69 -4.14
N GLN A 44 9.57 -12.81 -4.22
CA GLN A 44 10.34 -12.29 -3.08
C GLN A 44 9.62 -11.13 -2.33
N GLY A 45 8.44 -10.72 -2.78
CA GLY A 45 7.68 -9.62 -2.17
C GLY A 45 8.31 -8.24 -2.36
N ARG A 46 9.12 -8.07 -3.42
CA ARG A 46 9.81 -6.80 -3.73
C ARG A 46 8.99 -5.87 -4.62
N CYS A 47 7.88 -6.36 -5.15
CA CYS A 47 6.96 -5.58 -5.95
C CYS A 47 5.83 -5.01 -5.07
N PRO A 48 5.43 -3.75 -5.25
CA PRO A 48 4.22 -3.23 -4.65
C PRO A 48 2.99 -3.92 -5.20
N LEU A 49 1.92 -3.93 -4.40
CA LEU A 49 0.63 -4.45 -4.84
C LEU A 49 -0.04 -3.48 -5.82
N THR A 50 -0.71 -4.00 -6.84
CA THR A 50 -1.61 -3.23 -7.71
C THR A 50 -2.94 -2.94 -7.01
N PRO A 51 -3.75 -1.99 -7.50
CA PRO A 51 -5.09 -1.77 -6.95
C PRO A 51 -5.95 -3.05 -6.92
N GLU A 52 -5.87 -3.87 -7.96
CA GLU A 52 -6.59 -5.14 -8.07
C GLU A 52 -6.11 -6.14 -6.99
N GLU A 53 -4.79 -6.28 -6.82
CA GLU A 53 -4.22 -7.16 -5.80
C GLU A 53 -4.56 -6.71 -4.37
N ILE A 54 -4.60 -5.39 -4.11
CA ILE A 54 -5.08 -4.85 -2.83
C ILE A 54 -6.55 -5.17 -2.63
N GLY A 55 -7.38 -5.03 -3.66
CA GLY A 55 -8.79 -5.36 -3.59
C GLY A 55 -9.01 -6.82 -3.20
N LEU A 56 -8.29 -7.74 -3.85
CA LEU A 56 -8.35 -9.17 -3.55
C LEU A 56 -7.86 -9.49 -2.13
N LEU A 57 -6.78 -8.85 -1.67
CA LEU A 57 -6.30 -9.00 -0.29
C LEU A 57 -7.39 -8.59 0.71
N LEU A 58 -8.01 -7.43 0.53
CA LEU A 58 -9.05 -6.93 1.43
C LEU A 58 -10.27 -7.85 1.42
N ALA A 59 -10.76 -8.25 0.24
CA ALA A 59 -11.86 -9.20 0.12
C ALA A 59 -11.56 -10.54 0.82
N ALA A 60 -10.33 -11.05 0.67
CA ALA A 60 -9.91 -12.28 1.34
C ALA A 60 -9.80 -12.15 2.87
N LEU A 61 -9.55 -10.94 3.38
CA LEU A 61 -9.57 -10.63 4.82
C LEU A 61 -10.97 -10.34 5.36
N GLY A 62 -12.01 -10.42 4.53
CA GLY A 62 -13.41 -10.29 4.93
C GLY A 62 -14.00 -8.88 4.81
N PHE A 63 -13.29 -7.94 4.17
CA PHE A 63 -13.89 -6.66 3.80
C PHE A 63 -14.81 -6.83 2.59
N ASP A 64 -15.89 -6.07 2.53
CA ASP A 64 -16.89 -6.15 1.49
C ASP A 64 -17.28 -4.77 0.91
N ASN A 65 -18.28 -4.75 0.05
CA ASN A 65 -18.73 -3.53 -0.64
C ASN A 65 -19.36 -2.46 0.29
N SER A 66 -19.63 -2.80 1.55
CA SER A 66 -20.09 -1.85 2.58
C SER A 66 -18.93 -1.10 3.25
N THR A 67 -17.69 -1.54 3.02
CA THR A 67 -16.48 -0.93 3.57
C THR A 67 -16.19 0.41 2.87
N ARG A 68 -16.08 1.48 3.65
CA ARG A 68 -15.60 2.78 3.17
C ARG A 68 -14.08 2.73 3.00
N LEU A 69 -13.60 3.00 1.78
CA LEU A 69 -12.17 2.95 1.46
C LEU A 69 -11.65 4.35 1.16
N TYR A 70 -10.56 4.77 1.80
CA TYR A 70 -9.84 5.98 1.40
C TYR A 70 -8.57 5.61 0.62
N LEU A 71 -8.48 6.05 -0.64
CA LEU A 71 -7.32 5.82 -1.49
C LEU A 71 -6.29 6.94 -1.37
N ALA A 72 -5.30 6.72 -0.50
CA ALA A 72 -4.11 7.56 -0.37
C ALA A 72 -3.11 7.30 -1.52
N SER A 73 -3.35 7.90 -2.69
CA SER A 73 -2.44 7.77 -3.84
C SER A 73 -2.14 9.09 -4.52
N HIS A 74 -0.96 9.19 -5.14
CA HIS A 74 -0.72 10.20 -6.17
C HIS A 74 -1.32 9.71 -7.51
N LYS A 75 -0.58 9.81 -8.63
CA LYS A 75 -1.01 9.26 -9.91
C LYS A 75 -0.82 7.75 -9.89
N VAL A 76 -1.92 7.02 -10.06
CA VAL A 76 -1.89 5.58 -10.34
C VAL A 76 -1.56 5.40 -11.81
N TYR A 77 -0.53 4.59 -12.11
CA TYR A 77 -0.21 4.25 -13.49
C TYR A 77 -1.38 3.48 -14.09
N GLY A 78 -1.75 3.77 -15.35
CA GLY A 78 -2.98 3.25 -15.96
C GLY A 78 -4.28 3.98 -15.54
N GLY A 79 -4.21 4.89 -14.56
CA GLY A 79 -5.33 5.77 -14.20
C GLY A 79 -6.60 5.02 -13.78
N GLU A 80 -7.75 5.52 -14.22
CA GLU A 80 -9.06 4.95 -13.86
C GLU A 80 -9.23 3.49 -14.29
N ALA A 81 -8.58 3.05 -15.39
CA ALA A 81 -8.67 1.66 -15.83
C ALA A 81 -8.10 0.65 -14.81
N ARG A 82 -7.14 1.08 -13.98
CA ARG A 82 -6.59 0.27 -12.87
C ARG A 82 -7.39 0.45 -11.57
N ILE A 83 -8.00 1.62 -11.39
CA ILE A 83 -8.76 1.95 -10.17
C ILE A 83 -10.18 1.37 -10.23
N SER A 84 -10.76 1.19 -11.43
CA SER A 84 -12.14 0.74 -11.62
C SER A 84 -12.41 -0.60 -10.94
N THR A 85 -11.53 -1.58 -11.10
CA THR A 85 -11.67 -2.90 -10.46
C THR A 85 -11.69 -2.80 -8.93
N LEU A 86 -10.86 -1.94 -8.35
CA LEU A 86 -10.89 -1.70 -6.90
C LEU A 86 -12.21 -1.01 -6.48
N ARG A 87 -12.72 -0.09 -7.29
CA ARG A 87 -14.00 0.61 -7.05
C ARG A 87 -15.21 -0.32 -7.19
N GLU A 88 -15.16 -1.29 -8.08
CA GLU A 88 -16.20 -2.31 -8.22
C GLU A 88 -16.33 -3.17 -6.96
N LEU A 89 -15.19 -3.53 -6.34
CA LEU A 89 -15.18 -4.26 -5.06
C LEU A 89 -15.56 -3.36 -3.88
N PHE A 90 -15.14 -2.09 -3.89
CA PHE A 90 -15.35 -1.11 -2.82
C PHE A 90 -15.96 0.17 -3.38
N PRO A 91 -17.30 0.23 -3.56
CA PRO A 91 -17.97 1.35 -4.20
C PRO A 91 -17.94 2.63 -3.36
N LEU A 92 -17.83 2.51 -2.04
CA LEU A 92 -17.72 3.64 -1.10
C LEU A 92 -16.28 4.15 -0.99
N MET A 93 -15.61 4.33 -2.14
CA MET A 93 -14.21 4.74 -2.20
C MET A 93 -14.06 6.25 -2.40
N GLU A 94 -13.33 6.87 -1.47
CA GLU A 94 -12.99 8.29 -1.46
C GLU A 94 -11.50 8.52 -1.66
N ASN A 95 -11.12 9.76 -2.00
CA ASN A 95 -9.73 10.21 -2.01
C ASN A 95 -9.68 11.72 -1.71
N LYS A 96 -8.48 12.28 -1.51
CA LYS A 96 -8.32 13.74 -1.24
C LYS A 96 -9.01 14.67 -2.25
N LYS A 97 -9.25 14.24 -3.50
CA LYS A 97 -9.96 15.08 -4.47
C LYS A 97 -11.46 15.09 -4.22
N SER A 98 -12.05 13.97 -3.80
CA SER A 98 -13.48 13.90 -3.50
C SER A 98 -13.83 14.45 -2.12
N LEU A 99 -12.89 14.41 -1.15
CA LEU A 99 -13.11 14.97 0.18
C LEU A 99 -13.08 16.52 0.26
N ALA A 100 -12.27 17.17 -0.57
CA ALA A 100 -12.07 18.62 -0.52
C ALA A 100 -12.82 19.32 -1.65
N SER A 101 -13.31 20.55 -1.42
CA SER A 101 -13.97 21.37 -2.45
C SER A 101 -13.00 21.82 -3.56
N SER A 102 -13.53 22.32 -4.67
CA SER A 102 -12.68 22.89 -5.74
C SER A 102 -11.84 24.07 -5.24
N GLU A 103 -12.42 24.90 -4.39
CA GLU A 103 -11.82 26.09 -3.79
C GLU A 103 -10.70 25.72 -2.80
N GLU A 104 -10.93 24.71 -1.96
CA GLU A 104 -9.91 24.19 -1.04
C GLU A 104 -8.74 23.57 -1.80
N ARG A 105 -9.04 22.76 -2.83
CA ARG A 105 -8.01 22.14 -3.67
C ARG A 105 -7.19 23.18 -4.44
N ALA A 106 -7.78 24.31 -4.83
CA ALA A 106 -7.06 25.38 -5.50
C ALA A 106 -5.93 25.96 -4.63
N ARG A 107 -6.14 26.05 -3.30
CA ARG A 107 -5.14 26.58 -2.34
C ARG A 107 -3.90 25.68 -2.19
N ILE A 108 -4.05 24.37 -2.44
CA ILE A 108 -3.00 23.36 -2.31
C ILE A 108 -2.53 22.77 -3.65
N LYS A 109 -3.02 23.30 -4.77
CA LYS A 109 -2.64 22.84 -6.12
C LYS A 109 -1.13 22.95 -6.32
N GLY A 110 -0.51 21.87 -6.81
CA GLY A 110 0.93 21.79 -7.04
C GLY A 110 1.79 21.62 -5.78
N LYS A 111 1.20 21.65 -4.58
CA LYS A 111 1.92 21.50 -3.31
C LYS A 111 1.89 20.04 -2.86
N ALA A 112 2.81 19.23 -3.40
CA ALA A 112 2.85 17.78 -3.17
C ALA A 112 2.89 17.40 -1.67
N SER A 113 3.66 18.11 -0.85
CA SER A 113 3.74 17.85 0.59
C SER A 113 2.41 18.10 1.31
N LEU A 114 1.65 19.13 0.93
CA LEU A 114 0.34 19.39 1.54
C LEU A 114 -0.69 18.33 1.12
N LEU A 115 -0.65 17.89 -0.14
CA LEU A 115 -1.51 16.79 -0.61
C LEU A 115 -1.20 15.48 0.13
N ALA A 116 0.08 15.20 0.40
CA ALA A 116 0.51 14.07 1.20
C ALA A 116 0.12 14.21 2.68
N ALA A 117 0.10 15.44 3.23
CA ALA A 117 -0.35 15.70 4.58
C ALA A 117 -1.85 15.39 4.76
N VAL A 118 -2.69 15.69 3.76
CA VAL A 118 -4.11 15.29 3.77
C VAL A 118 -4.24 13.77 3.78
N ASP A 119 -3.52 13.06 2.90
CA ASP A 119 -3.54 11.59 2.89
C ASP A 119 -3.07 11.00 4.22
N TYR A 120 -2.03 11.58 4.82
CA TYR A 120 -1.52 11.18 6.13
C TYR A 120 -2.57 11.40 7.22
N TYR A 121 -3.20 12.57 7.25
CA TYR A 121 -4.21 12.92 8.26
C TYR A 121 -5.41 11.97 8.21
N VAL A 122 -5.91 11.65 7.01
CA VAL A 122 -7.01 10.69 6.86
C VAL A 122 -6.58 9.29 7.28
N GLY A 123 -5.39 8.82 6.87
CA GLY A 123 -4.86 7.52 7.29
C GLY A 123 -4.54 7.42 8.79
N MET A 124 -4.29 8.55 9.44
CA MET A 124 -4.10 8.62 10.89
C MET A 124 -5.42 8.41 11.64
N HIS A 125 -6.53 8.88 11.09
CA HIS A 125 -7.87 8.80 11.69
C HIS A 125 -8.73 7.66 11.14
N SER A 126 -8.17 6.77 10.31
CA SER A 126 -8.88 5.61 9.81
C SER A 126 -8.86 4.47 10.82
N ASP A 127 -9.94 3.69 10.91
CA ASP A 127 -10.04 2.52 11.79
C ASP A 127 -8.97 1.46 11.49
N ILE A 128 -8.63 1.31 10.21
CA ILE A 128 -7.65 0.33 9.73
C ILE A 128 -6.78 0.96 8.64
N PHE A 129 -5.47 0.88 8.84
CA PHE A 129 -4.50 1.27 7.81
C PHE A 129 -3.93 0.04 7.09
N VAL A 130 -3.78 0.13 5.76
CA VAL A 130 -3.09 -0.85 4.91
C VAL A 130 -2.24 -0.11 3.88
N SER A 131 -1.06 -0.65 3.55
CA SER A 131 -0.20 -0.08 2.52
C SER A 131 0.17 -1.12 1.46
N ALA A 132 0.06 -0.74 0.18
CA ALA A 132 0.48 -1.55 -0.96
C ALA A 132 1.99 -1.72 -1.08
N SER A 133 2.77 -0.93 -0.34
CA SER A 133 4.22 -1.09 -0.26
C SER A 133 4.80 -0.49 1.02
N PRO A 134 5.98 -0.94 1.46
CA PRO A 134 6.75 -0.22 2.46
C PRO A 134 7.16 1.17 1.96
N GLY A 135 7.30 2.12 2.86
CA GLY A 135 7.70 3.49 2.53
C GLY A 135 7.58 4.42 3.74
N ASN A 136 7.90 5.71 3.56
CA ASN A 136 7.91 6.67 4.67
C ASN A 136 6.54 6.86 5.32
N MET A 137 5.49 7.05 4.50
CA MET A 137 4.11 7.18 5.00
C MET A 137 3.65 5.90 5.70
N HIS A 138 3.94 4.73 5.12
CA HIS A 138 3.67 3.44 5.76
C HIS A 138 4.33 3.34 7.13
N ASN A 139 5.63 3.63 7.21
CA ASN A 139 6.40 3.55 8.45
C ASN A 139 5.85 4.48 9.54
N ALA A 140 5.51 5.72 9.18
CA ALA A 140 4.97 6.70 10.12
C ALA A 140 3.56 6.34 10.60
N LEU A 141 2.68 5.89 9.71
CA LEU A 141 1.32 5.49 10.08
C LEU A 141 1.29 4.20 10.89
N VAL A 142 2.10 3.19 10.53
CA VAL A 142 2.24 1.95 11.34
C VAL A 142 2.69 2.28 12.76
N GLY A 143 3.66 3.16 12.93
CA GLY A 143 4.14 3.58 14.24
C GLY A 143 3.07 4.30 15.05
N HIS A 144 2.39 5.28 14.44
CA HIS A 144 1.30 6.00 15.09
C HIS A 144 0.13 5.08 15.47
N GLN A 145 -0.31 4.23 14.55
CA GLN A 145 -1.38 3.26 14.80
C GLN A 145 -1.01 2.29 15.92
N THR A 146 0.25 1.85 16.00
CA THR A 146 0.74 1.01 17.11
C THR A 146 0.70 1.77 18.45
N PHE A 147 1.10 3.04 18.45
CA PHE A 147 1.07 3.89 19.65
C PHE A 147 -0.36 4.07 20.19
N GLU A 148 -1.34 4.29 19.31
CA GLU A 148 -2.76 4.42 19.64
C GLU A 148 -3.49 3.06 19.83
N ASN A 149 -2.76 1.94 19.79
CA ASN A 149 -3.32 0.58 19.85
C ASN A 149 -4.42 0.31 18.80
N MET A 150 -4.26 0.90 17.61
CA MET A 150 -5.15 0.75 16.47
C MET A 150 -4.68 -0.32 15.47
N LYS A 151 -5.59 -0.78 14.61
CA LYS A 151 -5.34 -1.90 13.71
C LYS A 151 -4.61 -1.47 12.44
N THR A 152 -3.52 -2.17 12.12
CA THR A 152 -2.80 -2.00 10.84
C THR A 152 -2.58 -3.33 10.16
N ILE A 153 -3.07 -3.48 8.92
CA ILE A 153 -2.80 -4.66 8.10
C ILE A 153 -1.46 -4.44 7.40
N ARG A 154 -0.49 -5.30 7.69
CA ARG A 154 0.81 -5.32 6.99
C ARG A 154 0.84 -6.49 6.01
N PRO A 155 0.66 -6.24 4.71
CA PRO A 155 0.64 -7.32 3.72
C PRO A 155 1.89 -8.22 3.82
N ASN A 156 1.68 -9.52 3.69
CA ASN A 156 2.74 -10.49 3.51
C ASN A 156 3.12 -10.55 2.04
N MET A 157 3.93 -9.59 1.60
CA MET A 157 4.24 -9.36 0.19
C MET A 157 4.82 -10.59 -0.51
N ALA A 158 5.67 -11.37 0.15
CA ALA A 158 6.27 -12.57 -0.43
C ALA A 158 5.23 -13.68 -0.64
N LEU A 159 4.39 -13.93 0.37
CA LEU A 159 3.27 -14.86 0.25
C LEU A 159 2.31 -14.42 -0.86
N LEU A 160 1.85 -13.17 -0.82
CA LEU A 160 0.93 -12.63 -1.82
C LEU A 160 1.52 -12.71 -3.22
N GLY A 161 2.81 -12.41 -3.38
CA GLY A 161 3.50 -12.54 -4.66
C GLY A 161 3.46 -13.96 -5.21
N GLN A 162 3.66 -14.98 -4.38
CA GLN A 162 3.55 -16.39 -4.78
C GLN A 162 2.10 -16.77 -5.12
N LEU A 163 1.12 -16.31 -4.32
CA LEU A 163 -0.29 -16.57 -4.56
C LEU A 163 -0.77 -15.97 -5.89
N PHE A 164 -0.38 -14.73 -6.21
CA PHE A 164 -0.77 -14.07 -7.47
C PHE A 164 -0.06 -14.65 -8.70
N LEU A 165 1.10 -15.29 -8.55
CA LEU A 165 1.77 -16.01 -9.63
C LEU A 165 1.12 -17.37 -9.91
N ASN A 166 0.37 -17.94 -8.96
CA ASN A 166 -0.31 -19.22 -9.13
C ASN A 166 -1.63 -19.04 -9.91
N LYS A 167 -1.62 -19.40 -11.20
CA LYS A 167 -2.79 -19.29 -12.09
C LYS A 167 -3.89 -20.32 -11.82
N ASN A 168 -3.61 -21.35 -11.03
CA ASN A 168 -4.52 -22.47 -10.77
C ASN A 168 -5.14 -22.43 -9.37
N ILE A 169 -4.85 -21.39 -8.57
CA ILE A 169 -5.37 -21.28 -7.21
C ILE A 169 -6.88 -20.96 -7.22
N THR A 170 -7.64 -21.68 -6.41
CA THR A 170 -9.05 -21.37 -6.21
C THR A 170 -9.23 -20.21 -5.24
N TRP A 171 -10.39 -19.52 -5.29
CA TRP A 171 -10.69 -18.46 -4.34
C TRP A 171 -10.66 -18.92 -2.87
N LEU A 172 -11.14 -20.14 -2.60
CA LEU A 172 -11.16 -20.70 -1.25
C LEU A 172 -9.73 -20.88 -0.71
N GLU A 173 -8.83 -21.46 -1.50
CA GLU A 173 -7.42 -21.64 -1.14
C GLU A 173 -6.71 -20.29 -0.98
N PHE A 174 -6.95 -19.34 -1.89
CA PHE A 174 -6.40 -17.99 -1.79
C PHE A 174 -6.82 -17.32 -0.49
N ARG A 175 -8.12 -17.35 -0.16
CA ARG A 175 -8.66 -16.74 1.05
C ARG A 175 -8.06 -17.37 2.31
N GLN A 176 -7.96 -18.69 2.35
CA GLN A 176 -7.38 -19.41 3.49
C GLN A 176 -5.90 -19.05 3.68
N ALA A 177 -5.11 -19.09 2.61
CA ALA A 177 -3.69 -18.74 2.66
C ALA A 177 -3.48 -17.27 3.09
N VAL A 178 -4.32 -16.34 2.61
CA VAL A 178 -4.28 -14.95 3.05
C VAL A 178 -4.60 -14.82 4.52
N ALA A 179 -5.66 -15.47 5.02
CA ALA A 179 -6.05 -15.40 6.42
C ALA A 179 -4.94 -15.93 7.34
N GLU A 180 -4.39 -17.10 7.04
CA GLU A 180 -3.29 -17.71 7.80
C GLU A 180 -2.02 -16.84 7.74
N GLY A 181 -1.65 -16.37 6.55
CA GLY A 181 -0.45 -15.56 6.31
C GLY A 181 -0.48 -14.17 6.95
N HIS A 182 -1.65 -13.71 7.41
CA HIS A 182 -1.84 -12.38 8.00
C HIS A 182 -2.36 -12.41 9.45
N GLN A 183 -2.53 -13.58 10.08
CA GLN A 183 -3.00 -13.68 11.46
C GLN A 183 -2.18 -12.80 12.43
N ASN A 184 -0.85 -12.80 12.29
CA ASN A 184 0.10 -12.04 13.11
C ASN A 184 0.63 -10.76 12.42
N ARG A 185 -0.17 -10.16 11.53
CA ARG A 185 0.19 -8.97 10.74
C ARG A 185 -0.89 -7.90 10.74
N GLN A 186 -1.61 -7.75 11.85
CA GLN A 186 -2.78 -6.89 12.02
C GLN A 186 -2.62 -5.85 13.14
N GLY A 187 -1.40 -5.36 13.35
CA GLY A 187 -1.12 -4.32 14.35
C GLY A 187 -0.63 -4.86 15.70
N GLN A 188 -0.18 -6.12 15.75
CA GLN A 188 0.43 -6.66 16.97
C GLN A 188 1.63 -5.82 17.40
N LEU A 189 1.70 -5.53 18.69
CA LEU A 189 2.80 -4.81 19.32
C LEU A 189 4.13 -5.53 19.06
N LYS A 190 5.13 -4.78 18.58
CA LYS A 190 6.49 -5.30 18.36
C LYS A 190 7.50 -4.44 19.08
N LEU A 191 8.31 -5.07 19.92
CA LEU A 191 9.43 -4.41 20.56
C LEU A 191 10.47 -3.98 19.51
N ARG A 192 10.86 -2.71 19.59
CA ARG A 192 11.87 -2.09 18.75
C ARG A 192 13.22 -2.76 18.98
N LYS A 193 13.83 -3.23 17.90
CA LYS A 193 15.20 -3.76 17.90
C LYS A 193 16.23 -2.62 17.85
N PRO A 194 17.48 -2.86 18.28
CA PRO A 194 18.57 -1.91 18.08
C PRO A 194 18.64 -1.46 16.61
N LYS A 195 18.79 -0.14 16.38
CA LYS A 195 18.81 0.53 15.06
C LYS A 195 17.47 0.67 14.33
N GLN A 196 16.37 0.14 14.86
CA GLN A 196 15.04 0.43 14.31
C GLN A 196 14.56 1.82 14.73
N SER A 197 13.85 2.50 13.82
CA SER A 197 13.27 3.82 14.07
C SER A 197 12.13 3.74 15.09
N ILE A 198 12.15 4.64 16.07
CA ILE A 198 11.06 4.81 17.04
C ILE A 198 9.74 5.23 16.37
N TYR A 199 9.82 5.95 15.24
CA TYR A 199 8.64 6.35 14.45
C TYR A 199 7.95 5.19 13.74
N THR A 200 8.56 4.00 13.68
CA THR A 200 7.97 2.80 13.07
C THR A 200 7.65 1.74 14.10
N TYR A 201 8.47 1.65 15.16
CA TYR A 201 8.31 0.70 16.25
C TYR A 201 8.36 1.48 17.57
N PRO A 202 7.23 2.03 18.05
CA PRO A 202 7.22 2.89 19.24
C PRO A 202 7.48 2.13 20.55
N ALA A 203 7.29 0.81 20.56
CA ALA A 203 7.40 0.00 21.77
C ALA A 203 8.85 -0.40 22.09
N PRO A 204 9.26 -0.43 23.36
CA PRO A 204 8.44 -0.13 24.55
C PRO A 204 8.41 1.37 24.90
N ASP A 205 9.28 2.19 24.31
CA ASP A 205 9.63 3.53 24.82
C ASP A 205 8.47 4.53 24.83
N CYS A 206 7.57 4.45 23.86
CA CYS A 206 6.46 5.37 23.69
C CYS A 206 5.11 4.79 24.12
N MET A 207 5.06 3.56 24.63
CA MET A 207 3.78 2.97 25.03
C MET A 207 3.33 3.54 26.37
N CYS A 208 2.03 3.76 26.53
CA CYS A 208 1.46 4.08 27.85
C CYS A 208 1.85 2.99 28.85
N ARG A 209 2.32 3.39 30.03
CA ARG A 209 2.51 2.44 31.14
C ARG A 209 1.12 2.00 31.59
N ALA A 210 0.92 0.68 31.67
CA ALA A 210 -0.26 0.10 32.31
C ALA A 210 -0.25 0.43 33.80
#